data_AF-A0A1I4BSS5-F1
#
_entry.id   AF-A0A1I4BSS5-F1
#
_cell.length_a   1.000
_cell.length_b   1.000
_cell.length_c   1.000
_cell.angle_alpha   90.00
_cell.angle_beta   90.00
_cell.angle_gamma   90.00
#
_symmetry.space_group_name_H-M   'P 1'
#
loop_
_entity.id
_entity.type
_entity.pdbx_description
1 polymer ?
#
loop_
_entity_poly.entity_id
_entity_poly.type
_entity_poly.pdbx_seq_one_letter_code
_entity_poly.pdbx_strand_id
1 'polypeptide(L)'
;MDSADDTGKARRTRKASGAHFRQSKAWRTFPLSKLEKITEEDAEALFRKMRWPETDGEPVCPWCGSHKSWYLENQRRWKCKAASCLKQFSITSGTPLAHHKLTFKQILTAARSFTKGAKGNNAIELSADVEIEYKTGYVLQQKYREGIMHSMRDGRLTGDVEIDGGWFGGYIKPDNRKINRVDRRLKAQPEREAPRRCRCA
;
A
#
# COMPACT_ATOMS: atom_id res chain seq x y z
N MET A 1 35.02 -17.18 -51.88
CA MET A 1 35.52 -18.13 -50.88
C MET A 1 36.60 -17.38 -50.13
N ASP A 2 36.38 -16.76 -48.98
CA ASP A 2 35.32 -16.86 -47.99
C ASP A 2 35.15 -15.50 -47.30
N SER A 3 33.92 -14.98 -47.27
CA SER A 3 33.56 -13.85 -46.41
C SER A 3 33.24 -14.43 -45.03
N ALA A 4 34.13 -14.23 -44.06
CA ALA A 4 33.89 -14.63 -42.68
C ALA A 4 33.05 -13.56 -41.95
N ASP A 5 31.83 -13.95 -41.59
CA ASP A 5 30.93 -13.27 -40.65
C ASP A 5 31.63 -13.01 -39.31
N ASP A 6 31.94 -11.73 -39.01
CA ASP A 6 32.27 -11.29 -37.66
C ASP A 6 30.97 -10.86 -36.94
N THR A 7 30.19 -11.85 -36.50
CA THR A 7 29.09 -11.60 -35.57
C THR A 7 29.67 -11.26 -34.19
N GLY A 8 29.91 -9.98 -33.97
CA GLY A 8 30.23 -9.42 -32.65
C GLY A 8 29.14 -9.77 -31.64
N LYS A 9 29.39 -10.78 -30.80
CA LYS A 9 28.53 -11.12 -29.67
C LYS A 9 28.45 -9.92 -28.72
N ALA A 10 27.30 -9.24 -28.73
CA ALA A 10 26.96 -8.21 -27.76
C ALA A 10 27.14 -8.77 -26.34
N ARG A 11 28.19 -8.28 -25.65
CA ARG A 11 28.47 -8.63 -24.26
C ARG A 11 27.37 -8.05 -23.39
N ARG A 12 26.40 -8.88 -23.03
CA ARG A 12 25.28 -8.55 -22.15
C ARG A 12 25.84 -8.00 -20.83
N THR A 13 25.83 -6.69 -20.66
CA THR A 13 26.26 -6.04 -19.41
C THR A 13 25.27 -6.45 -18.33
N ARG A 14 25.72 -7.26 -17.36
CA ARG A 14 24.91 -7.57 -16.18
C ARG A 14 24.68 -6.26 -15.44
N LYS A 15 23.46 -5.74 -15.47
CA LYS A 15 23.03 -4.61 -14.65
C LYS A 15 23.41 -4.94 -13.20
N ALA A 16 24.24 -4.10 -12.58
CA ALA A 16 24.67 -4.30 -11.21
C ALA A 16 23.41 -4.50 -10.35
N SER A 17 23.29 -5.67 -9.74
CA SER A 17 22.17 -6.01 -8.87
C SER A 17 22.22 -5.08 -7.66
N GLY A 18 21.50 -3.97 -7.72
CA GLY A 18 21.29 -3.12 -6.56
C GLY A 18 20.77 -3.99 -5.42
N ALA A 19 21.36 -3.86 -4.24
CA ALA A 19 20.93 -4.60 -3.06
C ALA A 19 19.42 -4.46 -2.88
N HIS A 20 18.76 -5.56 -2.48
CA HIS A 20 17.31 -5.59 -2.27
C HIS A 20 16.87 -4.40 -1.41
N PHE A 21 15.76 -3.71 -1.75
CA PHE A 21 15.34 -2.47 -1.06
C PHE A 21 15.31 -2.59 0.47
N ARG A 22 14.91 -3.74 1.01
CA ARG A 22 14.92 -4.02 2.47
C ARG A 22 16.30 -4.01 3.12
N GLN A 23 17.37 -4.14 2.35
CA GLN A 23 18.75 -4.05 2.81
C GLN A 23 19.28 -2.61 2.76
N SER A 24 18.58 -1.69 2.07
CA SER A 24 18.96 -0.28 1.96
C SER A 24 18.85 0.46 3.32
N LYS A 25 19.57 1.58 3.45
CA LYS A 25 19.44 2.48 4.60
C LYS A 25 18.02 3.09 4.68
N ALA A 26 17.43 3.40 3.53
CA ALA A 26 16.08 3.98 3.43
C ALA A 26 15.00 3.10 4.08
N TRP A 27 15.13 1.77 4.01
CA TRP A 27 14.22 0.84 4.70
C TRP A 27 14.35 0.87 6.22
N ARG A 28 15.53 1.21 6.74
CA ARG A 28 15.85 1.24 8.18
C ARG A 28 15.58 2.61 8.82
N THR A 29 15.16 3.62 8.06
CA THR A 29 14.91 5.00 8.53
C THR A 29 13.91 5.09 9.70
N PHE A 30 13.07 4.07 9.87
CA PHE A 30 12.02 4.05 10.89
C PHE A 30 11.93 2.69 11.63
N PRO A 31 12.81 2.41 12.60
CA PRO A 31 12.74 1.19 13.41
C PRO A 31 11.64 1.28 14.48
N LEU A 32 11.15 0.12 14.95
CA LEU A 32 10.13 0.04 16.01
C LEU A 32 10.59 0.71 17.31
N SER A 33 11.88 0.59 17.65
CA SER A 33 12.49 1.23 18.82
C SER A 33 12.42 2.77 18.80
N LYS A 34 12.38 3.37 17.61
CA LYS A 34 12.19 4.83 17.48
C LYS A 34 10.72 5.18 17.69
N LEU A 35 9.81 4.37 17.16
CA LEU A 35 8.37 4.52 17.31
C LEU A 35 7.86 4.39 18.75
N GLU A 36 8.51 3.55 19.55
CA GLU A 36 8.18 3.43 20.97
C GLU A 36 8.49 4.71 21.75
N LYS A 37 9.53 5.45 21.33
CA LYS A 37 10.02 6.64 22.03
C LYS A 37 9.36 7.94 21.61
N ILE A 38 8.66 7.98 20.47
CA ILE A 38 8.00 9.21 20.03
C ILE A 38 6.78 9.54 20.89
N THR A 39 6.56 10.84 21.04
CA THR A 39 5.33 11.39 21.64
C THR A 39 4.18 11.37 20.63
N GLU A 40 2.96 11.63 21.10
CA GLU A 40 1.79 11.73 20.22
C GLU A 40 1.85 12.95 19.29
N GLU A 41 2.49 14.04 19.74
CA GLU A 41 2.71 15.26 18.96
C GLU A 41 3.71 15.01 17.82
N ASP A 42 4.80 14.29 18.10
CA ASP A 42 5.75 13.86 17.09
C ASP A 42 5.11 12.93 16.05
N ALA A 43 4.26 12.00 16.52
CA ALA A 43 3.50 11.12 15.64
C ALA A 43 2.56 11.93 14.73
N GLU A 44 1.88 12.93 15.28
CA GLU A 44 1.03 13.84 14.53
C GLU A 44 1.84 14.62 13.47
N ALA A 45 3.00 15.17 13.85
CA ALA A 45 3.88 15.90 12.94
C ALA A 45 4.38 15.03 11.78
N LEU A 46 4.73 13.77 12.06
CA LEU A 46 5.09 12.78 11.03
C LEU A 46 3.92 12.51 10.08
N PHE A 47 2.71 12.37 10.61
CA PHE A 47 1.50 12.21 9.79
C PHE A 47 1.24 13.41 8.89
N ARG A 48 1.46 14.64 9.38
CA ARG A 48 1.32 15.86 8.57
C ARG A 48 2.31 15.85 7.40
N LYS A 49 3.59 15.56 7.67
CA LYS A 49 4.62 15.48 6.62
C LYS A 49 4.34 14.39 5.59
N MET A 50 3.81 13.24 6.01
CA MET A 50 3.42 12.17 5.07
C MET A 50 2.18 12.52 4.26
N ARG A 51 1.22 13.25 4.83
CA ARG A 51 -0.02 13.64 4.15
C ARG A 51 0.22 14.73 3.11
N TRP A 52 1.08 15.69 3.44
CA TRP A 52 1.40 16.85 2.60
C TRP A 52 2.92 16.96 2.40
N PRO A 53 3.52 16.07 1.58
CA PRO A 53 4.95 16.09 1.33
C PRO A 53 5.39 17.33 0.54
N GLU A 54 4.54 17.84 -0.35
CA GLU A 54 4.83 18.99 -1.22
C GLU A 54 4.98 20.30 -0.46
N THR A 55 4.34 20.41 0.71
CA THR A 55 4.30 21.62 1.53
C THR A 55 5.00 21.43 2.89
N ASP A 56 5.87 20.41 2.99
CA ASP A 56 6.57 19.99 4.22
C ASP A 56 5.66 19.90 5.46
N GLY A 57 4.42 19.47 5.27
CA GLY A 57 3.44 19.29 6.34
C GLY A 57 2.51 20.48 6.58
N GLU A 58 2.56 21.54 5.77
CA GLU A 58 1.52 22.58 5.83
C GLU A 58 0.16 22.05 5.30
N PRO A 59 -0.94 22.37 5.98
CA PRO A 59 -2.26 21.82 5.69
C PRO A 59 -2.86 22.33 4.37
N VAL A 60 -3.16 21.40 3.46
CA VAL A 60 -3.94 21.68 2.25
C VAL A 60 -5.38 21.22 2.45
N CYS A 61 -6.34 22.12 2.20
CA CYS A 61 -7.76 21.82 2.33
C CYS A 61 -8.20 20.75 1.32
N PRO A 62 -8.82 19.63 1.76
CA PRO A 62 -9.20 18.54 0.86
C PRO A 62 -10.36 18.88 -0.08
N TRP A 63 -11.14 19.95 0.19
CA TRP A 63 -12.28 20.33 -0.65
C TRP A 63 -11.96 21.38 -1.70
N CYS A 64 -11.10 22.35 -1.38
CA CYS A 64 -10.82 23.48 -2.28
C CYS A 64 -9.34 23.63 -2.65
N GLY A 65 -8.45 22.80 -2.10
CA GLY A 65 -7.00 22.87 -2.40
C GLY A 65 -6.29 24.10 -1.83
N SER A 66 -6.96 24.95 -1.05
CA SER A 66 -6.33 26.14 -0.49
C SER A 66 -5.33 25.79 0.62
N HIS A 67 -4.16 26.44 0.59
CA HIS A 67 -3.11 26.38 1.61
C HIS A 67 -3.41 27.29 2.82
N LYS A 68 -4.36 28.23 2.67
CA LYS A 68 -4.70 29.18 3.74
C LYS A 68 -5.69 28.54 4.70
N SER A 69 -5.21 28.16 5.88
CA SER A 69 -6.04 27.64 6.96
C SER A 69 -5.61 28.23 8.31
N TRP A 70 -6.51 28.20 9.29
CA TRP A 70 -6.19 28.52 10.68
C TRP A 70 -6.35 27.28 11.53
N TYR A 71 -5.42 27.07 12.46
CA TYR A 71 -5.40 25.91 13.34
C TYR A 71 -6.25 26.20 14.60
N LEU A 72 -7.16 25.27 14.88
CA LEU A 72 -8.00 25.24 16.07
C LEU A 72 -7.33 24.31 17.07
N GLU A 73 -6.48 24.86 17.93
CA GLU A 73 -5.70 24.10 18.91
C GLU A 73 -6.60 23.25 19.83
N ASN A 74 -7.67 23.85 20.36
CA ASN A 74 -8.65 23.17 21.21
C ASN A 74 -9.32 21.95 20.55
N GLN A 75 -9.38 21.91 19.22
CA GLN A 75 -10.06 20.84 18.47
C GLN A 75 -9.10 19.95 17.69
N ARG A 76 -7.79 20.27 17.66
CA ARG A 76 -6.77 19.64 16.80
C ARG A 76 -7.22 19.54 15.34
N ARG A 77 -7.79 20.63 14.82
CA ARG A 77 -8.36 20.73 13.46
C ARG A 77 -7.92 22.01 12.80
N TRP A 78 -7.99 22.06 11.48
CA TRP A 78 -7.84 23.28 10.69
C TRP A 78 -9.19 23.71 10.15
N LYS A 79 -9.40 25.01 10.03
CA LYS A 79 -10.52 25.56 9.24
C LYS A 79 -9.97 26.31 8.05
N CYS A 80 -10.53 26.03 6.89
CA CYS A 80 -10.15 26.69 5.65
C CYS A 80 -10.51 28.19 5.72
N LYS A 81 -9.57 29.06 5.31
CA LYS A 81 -9.78 30.52 5.23
C LYS A 81 -10.39 30.95 3.89
N ALA A 82 -10.48 30.06 2.91
CA ALA A 82 -11.14 30.36 1.64
C ALA A 82 -12.63 30.65 1.87
N ALA A 83 -13.10 31.79 1.38
CA ALA A 83 -14.49 32.24 1.52
C ALA A 83 -15.50 31.24 0.95
N SER A 84 -15.11 30.48 -0.09
CA SER A 84 -15.94 29.45 -0.72
C SER A 84 -16.05 28.15 0.06
N CYS A 85 -15.20 27.89 1.06
CA CYS A 85 -15.15 26.61 1.75
C CYS A 85 -15.55 26.74 3.22
N LEU A 86 -14.77 27.49 4.02
CA LEU A 86 -14.95 27.66 5.47
C LEU A 86 -15.13 26.35 6.28
N LYS A 87 -14.88 25.18 5.68
CA LYS A 87 -15.02 23.86 6.31
C LYS A 87 -13.83 23.57 7.23
N GLN A 88 -14.09 22.76 8.25
CA GLN A 88 -13.07 22.24 9.15
C GLN A 88 -12.59 20.88 8.67
N PHE A 89 -11.28 20.64 8.73
CA PHE A 89 -10.66 19.34 8.44
C PHE A 89 -9.60 18.99 9.50
N SER A 90 -9.36 17.70 9.64
CA SER A 90 -8.25 17.10 10.39
C SER A 90 -7.24 16.49 9.41
N ILE A 91 -6.11 15.99 9.92
CA ILE A 91 -5.08 15.32 9.12
C ILE A 91 -5.66 14.13 8.35
N THR A 92 -6.60 13.42 8.98
CA THR A 92 -7.22 12.21 8.43
C THR A 92 -8.49 12.48 7.64
N SER A 93 -8.90 13.74 7.48
CA SER A 93 -10.08 14.09 6.69
C SER A 93 -9.88 13.74 5.22
N GLY A 94 -10.85 13.04 4.63
CA GLY A 94 -10.76 12.56 3.26
C GLY A 94 -9.81 11.37 3.07
N THR A 95 -9.42 10.67 4.14
CA THR A 95 -8.60 9.44 4.07
C THR A 95 -9.36 8.24 4.67
N PRO A 96 -8.96 6.99 4.37
CA PRO A 96 -9.53 5.80 5.02
C PRO A 96 -9.39 5.82 6.56
N LEU A 97 -8.46 6.60 7.08
CA LEU A 97 -8.20 6.79 8.52
C LEU A 97 -9.08 7.89 9.16
N ALA A 98 -10.08 8.40 8.44
CA ALA A 98 -11.07 9.31 9.02
C ALA A 98 -11.79 8.67 10.22
N HIS A 99 -12.12 9.49 11.22
CA HIS A 99 -12.81 9.08 12.45
C HIS A 99 -12.13 7.94 13.21
N HIS A 100 -10.79 7.87 13.16
CA HIS A 100 -10.05 6.93 13.99
C HIS A 100 -10.25 7.21 15.48
N LYS A 101 -10.30 6.14 16.28
CA LYS A 101 -10.28 6.20 17.74
C LYS A 101 -8.90 5.86 18.34
N LEU A 102 -8.00 5.34 17.52
CA LEU A 102 -6.63 4.98 17.90
C LEU A 102 -5.74 6.21 17.91
N THR A 103 -4.69 6.20 18.72
CA THR A 103 -3.69 7.27 18.69
C THR A 103 -2.89 7.24 17.39
N PHE A 104 -2.35 8.38 16.97
CA PHE A 104 -1.47 8.46 15.81
C PHE A 104 -0.26 7.54 15.99
N LYS A 105 0.31 7.46 17.19
CA LYS A 105 1.37 6.51 17.52
C LYS A 105 0.98 5.06 17.23
N GLN A 106 -0.19 4.61 17.68
CA GLN A 106 -0.68 3.25 17.41
C GLN A 106 -0.86 2.98 15.92
N ILE A 107 -1.41 3.95 15.17
CA ILE A 107 -1.60 3.81 13.73
C ILE A 107 -0.23 3.69 13.03
N LEU A 108 0.77 4.52 13.39
CA LEU A 108 2.13 4.42 12.82
C LEU A 108 2.79 3.07 13.13
N THR A 109 2.70 2.60 14.38
CA THR A 109 3.24 1.30 14.79
C THR A 109 2.58 0.17 14.02
N ALA A 110 1.26 0.21 13.86
CA ALA A 110 0.53 -0.76 13.07
C ALA A 110 0.95 -0.75 11.59
N ALA A 111 1.11 0.43 10.98
CA ALA A 111 1.57 0.56 9.60
C ALA A 111 2.99 0.02 9.42
N ARG A 112 3.88 0.26 10.40
CA ARG A 112 5.25 -0.26 10.37
C ARG A 112 5.28 -1.78 10.53
N SER A 113 4.50 -2.34 11.44
CA SER A 113 4.38 -3.80 11.59
C SER A 113 3.84 -4.42 10.29
N PHE A 114 2.76 -3.87 9.74
CA PHE A 114 2.15 -4.36 8.49
C PHE A 114 3.11 -4.38 7.30
N THR A 115 3.95 -3.36 7.14
CA THR A 115 4.91 -3.27 6.03
C THR A 115 6.16 -4.15 6.23
N LYS A 116 6.49 -4.53 7.48
CA LYS A 116 7.70 -5.30 7.82
C LYS A 116 7.73 -6.66 7.10
N GLY A 117 6.62 -7.37 7.00
CA GLY A 117 6.53 -8.69 6.35
C GLY A 117 6.52 -8.61 4.83
N ALA A 118 7.14 -9.56 4.13
CA ALA A 118 7.01 -9.66 2.66
C ALA A 118 5.62 -10.18 2.23
N LYS A 119 4.94 -10.90 3.12
CA LYS A 119 3.62 -11.51 2.92
C LYS A 119 2.49 -10.76 3.65
N GLY A 120 2.81 -9.62 4.29
CA GLY A 120 1.95 -8.96 5.28
C GLY A 120 1.85 -9.77 6.59
N ASN A 121 1.37 -9.12 7.66
CA ASN A 121 1.15 -9.76 8.96
C ASN A 121 -0.31 -10.17 9.12
N ASN A 122 -0.56 -11.23 9.88
CA ASN A 122 -1.93 -11.62 10.20
C ASN A 122 -2.55 -10.63 11.21
N ALA A 123 -3.88 -10.60 11.33
CA ALA A 123 -4.55 -9.64 12.21
C ALA A 123 -4.32 -9.91 13.70
N ILE A 124 -4.01 -11.16 14.07
CA ILE A 124 -3.73 -11.58 15.46
C ILE A 124 -2.34 -11.07 15.91
N GLU A 125 -1.34 -11.21 15.04
CA GLU A 125 0.02 -10.69 15.21
C GLU A 125 -0.02 -9.17 15.32
N LEU A 126 -0.78 -8.49 14.44
CA LEU A 126 -0.91 -7.04 14.51
C LEU A 126 -1.58 -6.58 15.82
N SER A 127 -2.60 -7.31 16.30
CA SER A 127 -3.21 -7.00 17.59
C SER A 127 -2.24 -7.15 18.77
N ALA A 128 -1.36 -8.15 18.71
CA ALA A 128 -0.34 -8.35 19.74
C ALA A 128 0.75 -7.27 19.68
N ASP A 129 1.22 -6.91 18.48
CA ASP A 129 2.27 -5.92 18.28
C ASP A 129 1.87 -4.49 18.72
N VAL A 130 0.58 -4.15 18.62
CA VAL A 130 0.05 -2.79 18.86
C VAL A 130 -0.81 -2.73 20.13
N GLU A 131 -1.05 -3.88 20.78
CA GLU A 131 -1.90 -4.03 21.96
C GLU A 131 -3.33 -3.49 21.72
N ILE A 132 -3.97 -3.95 20.65
CA ILE A 132 -5.34 -3.59 20.28
C ILE A 132 -6.24 -4.80 20.13
N GLU A 133 -7.55 -4.61 20.27
CA GLU A 133 -8.53 -5.66 20.00
C GLU A 133 -8.41 -6.21 18.57
N TYR A 134 -8.54 -7.52 18.40
CA TYR A 134 -8.43 -8.20 17.10
C TYR A 134 -9.30 -7.56 16.01
N LYS A 135 -10.55 -7.23 16.34
CA LYS A 135 -11.51 -6.61 15.39
C LYS A 135 -10.98 -5.26 14.89
N THR A 136 -10.36 -4.48 15.77
CA THR A 136 -9.77 -3.19 15.43
C THR A 136 -8.56 -3.38 14.53
N GLY A 137 -7.67 -4.32 14.86
CA GLY A 137 -6.52 -4.69 14.02
C GLY A 137 -6.95 -5.14 12.62
N TYR A 138 -7.99 -5.97 12.53
CA TYR A 138 -8.53 -6.44 11.26
C TYR A 138 -9.05 -5.29 10.39
N VAL A 139 -9.88 -4.40 10.93
CA VAL A 139 -10.41 -3.23 10.19
C VAL A 139 -9.27 -2.31 9.75
N LEU A 140 -8.28 -2.08 10.63
CA LEU A 140 -7.13 -1.24 10.32
C LEU A 140 -6.30 -1.82 9.15
N GLN A 141 -6.08 -3.13 9.12
CA GLN A 141 -5.42 -3.77 7.98
C GLN A 141 -6.19 -3.60 6.67
N GLN A 142 -7.52 -3.70 6.70
CA GLN A 142 -8.32 -3.47 5.48
C GLN A 142 -8.17 -2.05 4.97
N LYS A 143 -8.14 -1.05 5.86
CA LYS A 143 -7.87 0.35 5.49
C LYS A 143 -6.49 0.54 4.84
N TYR A 144 -5.46 -0.16 5.34
CA TYR A 144 -4.14 -0.13 4.70
C TYR A 144 -4.15 -0.79 3.33
N ARG A 145 -4.83 -1.93 3.17
CA ARG A 145 -4.98 -2.58 1.85
C ARG A 145 -5.72 -1.67 0.88
N GLU A 146 -6.80 -1.03 1.30
CA GLU A 146 -7.54 -0.06 0.49
C GLU A 146 -6.65 1.13 0.07
N GLY A 147 -5.85 1.67 0.99
CA GLY A 147 -4.91 2.75 0.68
C GLY A 147 -3.85 2.34 -0.33
N ILE A 148 -3.28 1.14 -0.19
CA ILE A 148 -2.33 0.57 -1.16
C ILE A 148 -3.01 0.39 -2.52
N MET A 149 -4.22 -0.16 -2.55
CA MET A 149 -4.97 -0.34 -3.79
C MET A 149 -5.26 0.99 -4.49
N HIS A 150 -5.59 2.05 -3.76
CA HIS A 150 -5.75 3.39 -4.34
C HIS A 150 -4.43 3.90 -4.93
N SER A 151 -3.31 3.74 -4.23
CA SER A 151 -2.00 4.17 -4.73
C SER A 151 -1.51 3.38 -5.96
N MET A 152 -1.91 2.12 -6.08
CA MET A 152 -1.55 1.26 -7.22
C MET A 152 -2.32 1.60 -8.49
N ARG A 153 -3.53 2.19 -8.38
CA ARG A 153 -4.35 2.56 -9.56
C ARG A 153 -3.66 3.56 -10.47
N ASP A 154 -2.81 4.41 -9.92
CA ASP A 154 -2.10 5.45 -10.69
C ASP A 154 -0.78 4.92 -11.29
N GLY A 155 -0.30 3.75 -10.85
CA GLY A 155 0.99 3.17 -11.22
C GLY A 155 0.87 1.98 -12.17
N ARG A 156 0.56 2.21 -13.44
CA ARG A 156 0.69 1.17 -14.47
C ARG A 156 2.18 0.88 -14.72
N LEU A 157 2.59 -0.37 -14.48
CA LEU A 157 3.92 -0.84 -14.89
C LEU A 157 3.98 -0.85 -16.43
N THR A 158 5.04 -0.26 -17.00
CA THR A 158 5.25 -0.16 -18.45
C THR A 158 6.57 -0.82 -18.84
N GLY A 159 6.66 -1.32 -20.07
CA GLY A 159 7.80 -2.09 -20.57
C GLY A 159 7.72 -3.58 -20.24
N ASP A 160 8.88 -4.25 -20.24
CA ASP A 160 8.98 -5.67 -19.91
C ASP A 160 8.94 -5.85 -18.38
N VAL A 161 7.84 -6.42 -17.89
CA VAL A 161 7.61 -6.68 -16.46
C VAL A 161 7.76 -8.17 -16.20
N GLU A 162 8.87 -8.56 -15.58
CA GLU A 162 9.06 -9.90 -15.06
C GLU A 162 8.45 -10.00 -13.65
N ILE A 163 7.45 -10.87 -13.49
CA ILE A 163 6.79 -11.13 -12.20
C ILE A 163 7.25 -12.49 -11.70
N ASP A 164 8.02 -12.50 -10.61
CA ASP A 164 8.59 -13.71 -10.01
C ASP A 164 7.53 -14.40 -9.12
N GLY A 165 6.54 -15.01 -9.79
CA GLY A 165 5.46 -15.79 -9.18
C GLY A 165 4.09 -15.11 -9.19
N GLY A 166 3.11 -15.78 -9.78
CA GLY A 166 1.69 -15.43 -9.70
C GLY A 166 0.88 -16.59 -9.13
N TRP A 167 0.08 -16.32 -8.10
CA TRP A 167 -0.90 -17.29 -7.60
C TRP A 167 -2.20 -17.14 -8.41
N PHE A 168 -2.37 -17.99 -9.41
CA PHE A 168 -3.61 -18.09 -10.16
C PHE A 168 -4.48 -19.17 -9.51
N GLY A 169 -5.39 -18.75 -8.63
CA GLY A 169 -6.32 -19.66 -7.97
C GLY A 169 -7.13 -20.45 -9.00
N GLY A 170 -7.09 -21.78 -8.92
CA GLY A 170 -7.79 -22.68 -9.85
C GLY A 170 -9.02 -23.37 -9.26
N TYR A 171 -9.44 -23.02 -8.04
CA TYR A 171 -10.63 -23.64 -7.46
C TYR A 171 -11.89 -23.03 -8.07
N ILE A 172 -12.36 -23.66 -9.13
CA ILE A 172 -13.65 -23.34 -9.73
C ILE A 172 -14.71 -24.08 -8.92
N LYS A 173 -15.55 -23.32 -8.22
CA LYS A 173 -16.65 -23.88 -7.44
C LYS A 173 -17.50 -24.79 -8.35
N PRO A 174 -17.64 -26.09 -8.02
CA PRO A 174 -18.52 -26.96 -8.80
C PRO A 174 -19.95 -26.49 -8.67
N ASP A 175 -20.79 -26.81 -9.66
CA ASP A 175 -22.21 -26.51 -9.57
C ASP A 175 -22.81 -27.20 -8.32
N ASN A 176 -23.74 -26.50 -7.67
CA ASN A 176 -24.39 -26.97 -6.45
C ASN A 176 -25.15 -28.27 -6.72
N ARG A 177 -25.78 -28.39 -7.90
CA ARG A 177 -26.48 -29.60 -8.33
C ARG A 177 -25.48 -30.63 -8.88
N LYS A 178 -25.52 -31.85 -8.33
CA LYS A 178 -24.59 -32.94 -8.68
C LYS A 178 -24.63 -33.31 -10.18
N ILE A 179 -25.81 -33.25 -10.80
CA ILE A 179 -26.02 -33.59 -12.22
C ILE A 179 -25.25 -32.65 -13.16
N ASN A 180 -25.13 -31.38 -12.78
CA ASN A 180 -24.45 -30.35 -13.58
C ASN A 180 -22.95 -30.26 -13.29
N ARG A 181 -22.43 -31.10 -12.39
CA ARG A 181 -21.00 -31.07 -12.08
C ARG A 181 -20.24 -31.64 -13.25
N VAL A 182 -19.58 -30.75 -13.96
CA VAL A 182 -18.66 -31.10 -15.04
C VAL A 182 -17.48 -31.87 -14.44
N ASP A 183 -17.28 -33.11 -14.88
CA ASP A 183 -16.06 -33.88 -14.58
C ASP A 183 -14.94 -33.38 -15.48
N ARG A 184 -13.95 -32.75 -14.84
CA ARG A 184 -12.85 -32.04 -15.53
C ARG A 184 -11.60 -32.90 -15.70
N ARG A 185 -11.66 -34.19 -15.32
CA ARG A 185 -10.58 -35.16 -15.55
C ARG A 185 -10.55 -35.67 -17.00
N LEU A 186 -11.64 -35.51 -17.74
CA LEU A 186 -11.76 -35.93 -19.14
C LEU A 186 -11.02 -34.95 -20.05
N LYS A 187 -10.10 -35.47 -20.88
CA LYS A 187 -9.14 -34.73 -21.74
C LYS A 187 -9.76 -33.74 -22.75
N ALA A 188 -11.07 -33.76 -22.97
CA ALA A 188 -11.75 -33.04 -24.07
C ALA A 188 -12.34 -31.67 -23.69
N GLN A 189 -12.14 -31.19 -22.47
CA GLN A 189 -12.60 -29.85 -22.07
C GLN A 189 -11.66 -28.80 -22.69
N PRO A 190 -12.17 -27.68 -23.23
CA PRO A 190 -11.33 -26.65 -23.83
C PRO A 190 -10.25 -26.26 -22.85
N GLU A 191 -9.01 -26.38 -23.31
CA GLU A 191 -7.83 -26.09 -22.54
C GLU A 191 -7.87 -24.61 -22.16
N ARG A 192 -8.26 -24.35 -20.91
CA ARG A 192 -7.90 -23.18 -20.11
C ARG A 192 -7.66 -21.91 -20.95
N GLU A 193 -8.66 -21.04 -21.07
CA GLU A 193 -8.35 -19.61 -20.89
C GLU A 193 -7.97 -19.44 -19.41
N ALA A 194 -6.79 -19.93 -19.05
CA ALA A 194 -6.13 -19.46 -17.86
C ALA A 194 -6.02 -17.94 -18.04
N PRO A 195 -6.20 -17.13 -16.99
CA PRO A 195 -5.70 -15.78 -17.00
C PRO A 195 -4.16 -15.86 -17.01
N ARG A 196 -3.55 -16.34 -18.10
CA ARG A 196 -2.09 -16.37 -18.33
C ARG A 196 -1.55 -14.96 -18.55
N ARG A 197 -2.42 -13.96 -18.57
CA ARG A 197 -2.07 -12.56 -18.44
C ARG A 197 -2.68 -12.04 -17.15
N CYS A 198 -1.81 -11.58 -16.24
CA CYS A 198 -2.12 -10.40 -15.46
C CYS A 198 -2.55 -9.33 -16.48
N ARG A 199 -3.86 -9.07 -16.61
CA ARG A 199 -4.29 -7.84 -17.25
C ARG A 199 -3.94 -6.74 -16.26
N CYS A 200 -2.80 -6.10 -16.48
CA CYS A 200 -2.52 -4.79 -15.93
C CYS A 200 -3.54 -3.84 -16.56
N ALA A 201 -4.69 -3.70 -15.93
CA ALA A 201 -5.63 -2.60 -16.16
C ALA A 201 -5.29 -1.48 -15.18
#